data_AF-A0A932WYS4-F1
#
_entry.id   AF-A0A932WYS4-F1
#
_cell.length_a   1.000
_cell.length_b   1.000
_cell.length_c   1.000
_cell.angle_alpha   90.00
_cell.angle_beta   90.00
_cell.angle_gamma   90.00
#
_symmetry.space_group_name_H-M   'P 1'
#
loop_
_entity.id
_entity.type
_entity.pdbx_description
1 polymer ?
#
loop_
_entity_poly.entity_id
_entity_poly.type
_entity_poly.pdbx_seq_one_letter_code
_entity_poly.pdbx_strand_id
1 'polypeptide(L)'
;MESALYPHHYDLVTPDGFIIEINLSSEVQATATVRIEHIFSGFIGYEIDPSLVSFNLKSTLAQIGLEAIAKKINYSKDVGVAYVDLDLRAYGALATKMLGFLQVGVYLGKLFAADEKR
;
A
#
# COMPACT_ATOMS: atom_id res chain seq x y z
N MET A 1 -35.31 -16.65 -1.61
CA MET A 1 -34.63 -16.82 -2.91
C MET A 1 -33.56 -15.75 -2.97
N GLU A 2 -32.36 -16.10 -2.54
CA GLU A 2 -31.21 -15.22 -2.52
C GLU A 2 -30.67 -15.10 -3.94
N SER A 3 -30.78 -13.91 -4.51
CA SER A 3 -30.18 -13.58 -5.80
C SER A 3 -28.68 -13.46 -5.58
N ALA A 4 -27.96 -14.57 -5.79
CA ALA A 4 -26.49 -14.60 -5.85
C ALA A 4 -26.01 -13.86 -7.10
N LEU A 5 -26.04 -12.52 -7.04
CA LEU A 5 -25.27 -11.65 -7.92
C LEU A 5 -23.85 -11.55 -7.35
N TYR A 6 -23.08 -12.63 -7.40
CA TYR A 6 -21.62 -12.55 -7.26
C TYR A 6 -21.03 -12.66 -8.65
N PRO A 7 -20.92 -11.56 -9.44
CA PRO A 7 -19.85 -11.55 -10.42
C PRO A 7 -18.58 -11.82 -9.60
N HIS A 8 -17.69 -12.67 -10.09
CA HIS A 8 -16.37 -12.84 -9.49
C HIS A 8 -15.79 -11.43 -9.25
N HIS A 9 -15.90 -10.92 -8.03
CA HIS A 9 -15.42 -9.59 -7.65
C HIS A 9 -13.92 -9.75 -7.56
N TYR A 10 -13.27 -9.69 -8.73
CA TYR A 10 -11.83 -9.57 -8.87
C TYR A 10 -11.43 -8.25 -8.26
N ASP A 11 -11.16 -8.27 -6.95
CA ASP A 11 -10.65 -7.09 -6.28
C ASP A 11 -9.15 -7.04 -6.56
N LEU A 12 -8.80 -6.14 -7.49
CA LEU A 12 -7.41 -5.87 -7.86
C LEU A 12 -6.76 -4.93 -6.85
N VAL A 13 -7.51 -4.40 -5.89
CA VAL A 13 -7.02 -3.39 -4.94
C VAL A 13 -7.36 -3.76 -3.51
N THR A 14 -6.54 -3.30 -2.58
CA THR A 14 -6.86 -3.38 -1.16
C THR A 14 -7.48 -2.07 -0.66
N PRO A 15 -8.03 -2.06 0.56
CA PRO A 15 -8.19 -0.83 1.33
C PRO A 15 -6.85 -0.10 1.48
N ASP A 16 -6.90 1.18 1.88
CA ASP A 16 -5.70 1.92 2.19
C ASP A 16 -5.08 1.42 3.51
N GLY A 17 -3.77 1.30 3.52
CA GLY A 17 -2.98 1.02 4.71
C GLY A 17 -2.50 2.28 5.39
N PHE A 18 -2.27 2.16 6.69
CA PHE A 18 -1.73 3.20 7.55
C PHE A 18 -0.36 2.82 8.11
N ILE A 19 0.45 3.84 8.39
CA ILE A 19 1.78 3.66 8.98
C ILE A 19 1.64 3.09 10.38
N ILE A 20 2.34 2.00 10.67
CA ILE A 20 2.50 1.45 12.03
C ILE A 20 3.89 1.72 12.61
N GLU A 21 4.88 1.96 11.74
CA GLU A 21 6.24 2.31 12.11
C GLU A 21 6.83 3.22 11.03
N ILE A 22 7.59 4.24 11.44
CA ILE A 22 8.33 5.11 10.51
C ILE A 22 9.66 5.53 11.15
N ASN A 23 10.73 5.48 10.37
CA ASN A 23 12.07 5.91 10.76
C ASN A 23 12.61 6.89 9.72
N LEU A 24 12.80 8.15 10.12
CA LEU A 24 13.43 9.14 9.26
C LEU A 24 14.95 8.97 9.32
N SER A 25 15.55 8.60 8.19
CA SER A 25 17.00 8.50 8.06
C SER A 25 17.64 9.83 7.65
N SER A 26 16.89 10.71 7.00
CA SER A 26 17.28 12.08 6.68
C SER A 26 16.05 12.95 6.41
N GLU A 27 16.25 14.22 6.07
CA GLU A 27 15.14 15.10 5.65
C GLU A 27 14.44 14.62 4.36
N VAL A 28 15.12 13.79 3.55
CA VAL A 28 14.63 13.36 2.23
C VAL A 28 14.37 11.86 2.12
N GLN A 29 14.67 11.08 3.16
CA GLN A 29 14.52 9.63 3.17
C GLN A 29 13.95 9.15 4.50
N ALA A 30 13.05 8.17 4.42
CA ALA A 30 12.55 7.44 5.57
C ALA A 30 12.27 5.99 5.19
N THR A 31 12.23 5.10 6.17
CA THR A 31 11.62 3.78 6.03
C THR A 31 10.30 3.76 6.79
N ALA A 32 9.31 3.03 6.30
CA ALA A 32 8.03 2.90 6.98
C ALA A 32 7.46 1.50 6.81
N THR A 33 6.77 1.00 7.82
CA THR A 33 5.92 -0.18 7.70
C THR A 33 4.47 0.24 7.71
N VAL A 34 3.74 -0.18 6.69
CA VAL A 34 2.31 0.08 6.51
C VAL A 34 1.54 -1.20 6.80
N ARG A 35 0.46 -1.07 7.59
CA ARG A 35 -0.50 -2.14 7.82
C ARG A 35 -1.77 -1.86 7.05
N ILE A 36 -2.23 -2.86 6.30
CA ILE A 36 -3.50 -2.83 5.58
C ILE A 36 -4.41 -3.85 6.27
N GLU A 37 -5.62 -3.42 6.60
CA GLU A 37 -6.63 -4.25 7.26
C GLU A 37 -7.86 -4.44 6.37
N HIS A 38 -8.69 -5.41 6.73
CA HIS A 38 -9.96 -5.71 6.05
C HIS A 38 -9.80 -6.00 4.55
N ILE A 39 -8.69 -6.63 4.18
CA ILE A 39 -8.48 -7.08 2.81
C ILE A 39 -9.48 -8.19 2.50
N PHE A 40 -10.21 -8.05 1.40
CA PHE A 40 -11.18 -9.03 0.96
C PHE A 40 -10.51 -10.39 0.71
N SER A 41 -11.14 -11.49 1.15
CA SER A 41 -10.58 -12.84 1.00
C SER A 41 -10.39 -13.27 -0.46
N GLY A 42 -11.13 -12.64 -1.38
CA GLY A 42 -11.00 -12.83 -2.83
C GLY A 42 -10.03 -11.85 -3.51
N PHE A 43 -9.21 -11.12 -2.76
CA PHE A 43 -8.14 -10.28 -3.34
C PHE A 43 -7.16 -11.14 -4.13
N ILE A 44 -7.03 -10.87 -5.44
CA ILE A 44 -6.26 -11.71 -6.35
C ILE A 44 -4.76 -11.68 -6.07
N GLY A 45 -4.27 -10.63 -5.40
CA GLY A 45 -2.86 -10.54 -4.99
C GLY A 45 -2.41 -11.67 -4.05
N TYR A 46 -3.33 -12.44 -3.47
CA TYR A 46 -3.01 -13.65 -2.72
C TYR A 46 -2.69 -14.87 -3.59
N GLU A 47 -3.07 -14.85 -4.87
CA GLU A 47 -3.06 -16.03 -5.77
C GLU A 47 -2.10 -15.87 -6.96
N ILE A 48 -1.62 -14.64 -7.23
CA ILE A 48 -0.67 -14.34 -8.31
C ILE A 48 0.76 -14.24 -7.81
N ASP A 49 1.70 -14.13 -8.76
CA ASP A 49 3.10 -13.86 -8.44
C ASP A 49 3.22 -12.54 -7.63
N PRO A 50 3.88 -12.55 -6.46
CA PRO A 50 4.06 -11.35 -5.65
C PRO A 50 4.74 -10.18 -6.37
N SER A 51 5.54 -10.45 -7.42
CA SER A 51 6.17 -9.42 -8.26
C SER A 51 5.15 -8.62 -9.09
N LEU A 52 3.96 -9.17 -9.30
CA LEU A 52 2.83 -8.50 -9.94
C LEU A 52 1.98 -7.70 -8.94
N VAL A 53 2.33 -7.70 -7.65
CA VAL A 53 1.65 -6.89 -6.65
C VAL A 53 2.53 -5.71 -6.24
N SER A 54 2.02 -4.50 -6.45
CA SER A 54 2.72 -3.27 -6.14
C SER A 54 2.00 -2.47 -5.06
N PHE A 55 2.77 -1.67 -4.31
CA PHE A 55 2.20 -0.66 -3.42
C PHE A 55 2.02 0.64 -4.19
N ASN A 56 0.79 1.11 -4.27
CA ASN A 56 0.44 2.39 -4.85
C ASN A 56 0.25 3.42 -3.76
N LEU A 57 1.18 4.39 -3.71
CA LEU A 57 1.04 5.59 -2.90
C LEU A 57 -0.18 6.40 -3.34
N LYS A 58 -0.84 7.07 -2.40
CA LYS A 58 -1.91 8.03 -2.70
C LYS A 58 -1.42 9.07 -3.71
N SER A 59 -2.20 9.29 -4.76
CA SER A 59 -1.86 10.22 -5.84
C SER A 59 -1.54 11.62 -5.32
N THR A 60 -2.23 12.09 -4.28
CA THR A 60 -1.96 13.40 -3.64
C THR A 60 -0.55 13.49 -3.05
N LEU A 61 -0.01 12.40 -2.51
CA LEU A 61 1.35 12.35 -1.98
C LEU A 61 2.38 12.21 -3.11
N ALA A 62 2.05 11.44 -4.16
CA ALA A 62 2.89 11.32 -5.34
C ALA A 62 3.06 12.65 -6.08
N GLN A 63 1.96 13.41 -6.25
CA GLN A 63 1.94 14.69 -6.95
C GLN A 63 2.76 15.78 -6.27
N ILE A 64 2.92 15.73 -4.94
CA ILE A 64 3.75 16.69 -4.20
C ILE A 64 5.25 16.29 -4.16
N GLY A 65 5.61 15.17 -4.80
CA GLY A 65 6.99 14.68 -4.92
C GLY A 65 7.40 13.63 -3.90
N LEU A 66 6.46 12.96 -3.22
CA LEU A 66 6.78 11.81 -2.38
C LEU A 66 6.74 10.53 -3.21
N GLU A 67 7.78 9.72 -3.11
CA GLU A 67 7.88 8.39 -3.70
C GLU A 67 7.87 7.34 -2.60
N ALA A 68 7.22 6.21 -2.85
CA ALA A 68 7.27 5.04 -1.98
C ALA A 68 7.62 3.80 -2.81
N ILE A 69 8.67 3.08 -2.37
CA ILE A 69 9.14 1.87 -3.01
C ILE A 69 8.93 0.71 -2.04
N ALA A 70 8.06 -0.23 -2.40
CA ALA A 70 7.87 -1.44 -1.61
C ALA A 70 9.11 -2.35 -1.68
N LYS A 71 9.61 -2.75 -0.51
CA LYS A 71 10.71 -3.71 -0.37
C LYS A 71 10.23 -5.10 -0.09
N LYS A 72 9.18 -5.19 0.72
CA LYS A 72 8.63 -6.45 1.18
C LYS A 72 7.15 -6.29 1.42
N ILE A 73 6.39 -7.29 0.98
CA ILE A 73 4.96 -7.38 1.25
C ILE A 73 4.72 -8.74 1.92
N ASN A 74 4.14 -8.73 3.11
CA ASN A 74 3.76 -9.93 3.85
C ASN A 74 2.25 -9.97 4.02
N TYR A 75 1.64 -11.10 3.70
CA TYR A 75 0.19 -11.29 3.73
C TYR A 75 -0.24 -12.26 4.82
N SER A 76 -1.42 -12.03 5.37
CA SER A 76 -2.18 -13.00 6.15
C SER A 76 -3.61 -13.06 5.61
N LYS A 77 -3.87 -14.02 4.72
CA LYS A 77 -5.20 -14.22 4.10
C LYS A 77 -6.25 -14.59 5.14
N ASP A 78 -5.88 -15.38 6.14
CA ASP A 78 -6.80 -15.84 7.19
C ASP A 78 -7.36 -14.69 8.04
N VAL A 79 -6.58 -13.62 8.19
CA VAL A 79 -6.95 -12.44 9.01
C VAL A 79 -7.31 -11.23 8.14
N GLY A 80 -7.08 -11.29 6.82
CA GLY A 80 -7.33 -10.17 5.91
C GLY A 80 -6.41 -8.97 6.17
N VAL A 81 -5.13 -9.23 6.48
CA VAL A 81 -4.13 -8.22 6.83
C VAL A 81 -2.90 -8.34 5.93
N ALA A 82 -2.29 -7.20 5.58
CA ALA A 82 -0.98 -7.16 4.95
C ALA A 82 -0.05 -6.14 5.64
N TYR A 83 1.25 -6.43 5.61
CA TYR A 83 2.31 -5.56 6.06
C TYR A 83 3.23 -5.24 4.89
N VAL A 84 3.48 -3.95 4.66
CA VAL A 84 4.29 -3.47 3.55
C VAL A 84 5.44 -2.64 4.10
N ASP A 85 6.67 -3.10 3.86
CA ASP A 85 7.86 -2.33 4.19
C ASP A 85 8.22 -1.43 3.00
N LEU A 86 8.34 -0.14 3.26
CA LEU A 86 8.50 0.92 2.28
C LEU A 86 9.82 1.68 2.51
N ASP A 87 10.53 1.95 1.42
CA ASP A 87 11.47 3.07 1.35
C ASP A 87 10.70 4.30 0.84
N LEU A 88 10.73 5.38 1.61
CA LEU A 88 10.13 6.66 1.25
C LEU A 88 11.22 7.64 0.83
N ARG A 89 10.97 8.38 -0.26
CA ARG A 89 11.87 9.40 -0.79
C ARG A 89 11.10 10.68 -1.11
N ALA A 90 11.67 11.81 -0.72
CA ALA A 90 11.10 13.12 -1.00
C ALA A 90 11.89 13.87 -2.07
N TYR A 91 11.17 14.39 -3.07
CA TYR A 91 11.71 15.19 -4.16
C TYR A 91 11.19 16.63 -4.07
N GLY A 92 12.10 17.57 -3.79
CA GLY A 92 11.79 18.98 -3.66
C GLY A 92 11.30 19.40 -2.27
N ALA A 93 11.30 20.71 -2.02
CA ALA A 93 11.09 21.27 -0.68
C ALA A 93 9.73 20.91 -0.05
N LEU A 94 8.67 20.80 -0.87
CA LEU A 94 7.34 20.43 -0.39
C LEU A 94 7.30 18.98 0.09
N ALA A 95 7.83 18.04 -0.69
CA ALA A 95 7.90 16.63 -0.31
C ALA A 95 8.76 16.43 0.95
N THR A 96 9.88 17.13 1.07
CA THR A 96 10.78 17.08 2.24
C THR A 96 10.02 17.47 3.51
N LYS A 97 9.25 18.56 3.46
CA LYS A 97 8.41 18.97 4.59
C LYS A 97 7.30 17.95 4.86
N MET A 98 6.65 17.43 3.82
CA MET A 98 5.59 16.42 3.99
C MET A 98 6.12 15.14 4.64
N LEU A 99 7.31 14.68 4.24
CA LEU A 99 7.96 13.51 4.83
C LEU A 99 8.18 13.69 6.33
N GLY A 100 8.55 14.91 6.76
CA GLY A 100 8.66 15.29 8.18
C GLY A 100 7.34 15.31 8.95
N PHE A 101 6.18 15.33 8.28
CA PHE A 101 4.86 15.27 8.91
C PHE A 101 4.24 13.87 8.90
N LEU A 102 4.87 12.89 8.27
CA LEU A 102 4.39 11.51 8.31
C LEU A 102 4.60 10.93 9.71
N GLN A 103 3.53 10.33 10.24
CA GLN A 103 3.50 9.74 11.57
C GLN A 103 2.65 8.47 11.56
N VAL A 104 2.80 7.67 12.61
CA VAL A 104 1.97 6.48 12.85
C VAL A 104 0.49 6.84 12.79
N GLY A 105 -0.30 6.01 12.10
CA GLY A 105 -1.73 6.21 11.86
C GLY A 105 -2.07 6.95 10.56
N VAL A 106 -1.11 7.56 9.86
CA VAL A 106 -1.36 8.21 8.56
C VAL A 106 -1.56 7.17 7.47
N TYR A 107 -2.61 7.33 6.66
CA TYR A 107 -2.86 6.49 5.49
C TYR A 107 -1.99 6.90 4.29
N LEU A 108 -1.21 5.95 3.75
CA LEU A 108 -0.26 6.23 2.67
C LEU A 108 -0.73 5.73 1.30
N GLY A 109 -1.41 4.61 1.23
CA GLY A 109 -1.67 3.96 -0.05
C GLY A 109 -2.21 2.55 0.10
N LYS A 110 -2.27 1.81 -1.00
CA LYS A 110 -2.90 0.49 -1.06
C LYS A 110 -2.07 -0.45 -1.93
N LEU A 111 -2.34 -1.75 -1.84
CA LEU A 111 -1.78 -2.72 -2.78
C LEU A 111 -2.64 -2.79 -4.05
N PHE A 112 -1.98 -3.01 -5.17
CA PHE A 112 -2.59 -3.22 -6.47
C PHE A 112 -2.01 -4.50 -7.08
N ALA A 113 -2.89 -5.40 -7.48
CA ALA A 113 -2.54 -6.64 -8.17
C ALA A 113 -2.69 -6.44 -9.68
N ALA A 114 -1.56 -6.43 -10.39
CA ALA A 114 -1.50 -6.34 -11.85
C ALA A 114 -1.69 -7.74 -12.46
N ASP A 115 -2.94 -8.17 -12.59
CA ASP A 115 -3.25 -9.36 -13.40
C ASP A 115 -3.22 -8.97 -14.89
N GLU A 116 -2.19 -9.43 -15.61
CA GLU A 116 -1.98 -9.17 -17.04
C GLU A 116 -3.10 -9.73 -17.94
N LYS A 117 -4.03 -10.51 -17.41
CA LYS A 117 -5.20 -11.03 -18.15
C LYS A 117 -6.32 -9.99 -18.37
N ARG A 118 -6.07 -8.71 -18.05
CA ARG A 118 -6.99 -7.58 -18.28
C ARG A 118 -6.39 -6.50 -19.16
#